data_AF-A0A1S3EAH7-F1
#
_entry.id   AF-A0A1S3EAH7-F1
#
_cell.length_a   1.000
_cell.length_b   1.000
_cell.length_c   1.000
_cell.angle_alpha   90.00
_cell.angle_beta   90.00
_cell.angle_gamma   90.00
#
_symmetry.space_group_name_H-M   'P 1'
#
loop_
_entity.id
_entity.type
_entity.pdbx_description
1 polymer ?
#
loop_
_entity_poly.entity_id
_entity_poly.type
_entity_poly.pdbx_seq_one_letter_code
_entity_poly.pdbx_strand_id
1 'polypeptide(L)'
;MLQLLYAVIFGEMVMIMSFLFKTPMRKLVIIALNKVKRGRGPAVVKTVAATLVLMLASSLYTIFNIRYRSLQAPILNPTDQLILSYHILQASLFGFVLFMSVMLNRLHHYIREFRALRKTVETAKKQNRSFENNKNNNEVEHKALKEELDAFKSKVKKLEFECEALKMQSEGFLLEYDHLLIDNQNLRNLLGGYRT
;
A
#
# COMPACT_ATOMS: atom_id res chain seq x y z
N MET A 1 19.10 -35.18 -24.66
CA MET A 1 19.37 -33.77 -24.26
C MET A 1 18.53 -32.77 -25.04
N LEU A 2 18.48 -32.83 -26.37
CA LEU A 2 17.64 -31.94 -27.20
C LEU A 2 16.15 -31.93 -26.83
N GLN A 3 15.55 -33.09 -26.55
CA GLN A 3 14.15 -33.18 -26.11
C GLN A 3 13.89 -32.41 -24.79
N LEU A 4 14.83 -32.48 -23.84
CA LEU A 4 14.74 -31.73 -22.57
C LEU A 4 14.85 -30.22 -22.82
N LEU A 5 15.78 -29.79 -23.69
CA LEU A 5 15.91 -28.39 -24.09
C LEU A 5 14.63 -27.86 -24.72
N TYR A 6 14.02 -28.62 -25.65
CA TYR A 6 12.73 -28.25 -26.24
C TYR A 6 11.60 -28.19 -25.23
N ALA A 7 11.53 -29.14 -24.29
CA ALA A 7 10.54 -29.13 -23.22
C ALA A 7 10.67 -27.89 -22.31
N VAL A 8 11.91 -27.49 -21.98
CA VAL A 8 12.19 -26.27 -21.21
C VAL A 8 11.75 -25.04 -21.98
N ILE A 9 12.12 -24.92 -23.25
CA ILE A 9 11.72 -23.80 -24.12
C ILE A 9 10.20 -23.73 -24.26
N PHE A 10 9.53 -24.87 -24.44
CA PHE A 10 8.07 -24.92 -24.49
C PHE A 10 7.44 -24.42 -23.19
N GLY A 11 7.98 -24.84 -22.04
CA GLY A 11 7.58 -24.32 -20.74
C GLY A 11 7.77 -22.80 -20.61
N GLU A 12 8.89 -22.26 -21.09
CA GLU A 12 9.16 -20.82 -21.11
C GLU A 12 8.20 -20.06 -22.03
N MET A 13 7.88 -20.60 -23.20
CA MET A 13 6.92 -20.02 -24.15
C MET A 13 5.51 -19.96 -23.56
N VAL A 14 5.07 -21.03 -22.91
CA VAL A 14 3.78 -21.05 -22.17
C VAL A 14 3.80 -20.02 -21.04
N MET A 15 4.93 -19.86 -20.37
CA MET A 15 5.09 -18.87 -19.30
C MET A 15 4.99 -17.43 -19.84
N ILE A 16 5.63 -17.13 -20.97
CA ILE A 16 5.56 -15.81 -21.64
C ILE A 16 4.16 -15.54 -22.18
N MET A 17 3.52 -16.52 -22.82
CA MET A 17 2.15 -16.38 -23.28
C MET A 17 1.20 -16.11 -22.11
N SER A 18 1.40 -16.78 -20.98
CA SER A 18 0.64 -16.51 -19.75
C SER A 18 0.85 -15.09 -19.20
N PHE A 19 1.96 -14.42 -19.53
CA PHE A 19 2.18 -13.01 -19.19
C PHE A 19 1.45 -12.04 -20.12
N LEU A 20 1.31 -12.40 -21.40
CA LEU A 20 0.71 -11.56 -22.43
C LEU A 20 -0.81 -11.42 -22.25
N PHE A 21 -1.48 -12.46 -21.75
CA PHE A 21 -2.90 -12.39 -21.41
C PHE A 21 -3.16 -11.49 -20.20
N LYS A 22 -3.94 -10.42 -20.40
CA LYS A 22 -4.35 -9.50 -19.33
C LYS A 22 -5.19 -10.23 -18.27
N THR A 23 -4.59 -10.44 -17.09
CA THR A 23 -5.22 -10.65 -15.76
C THR A 23 -6.28 -11.75 -15.65
N PRO A 24 -5.89 -13.04 -15.54
CA PRO A 24 -5.82 -13.71 -14.22
C PRO A 24 -4.62 -14.67 -14.05
N MET A 25 -3.99 -15.09 -15.15
CA MET A 25 -2.86 -16.03 -15.19
C MET A 25 -1.62 -15.51 -14.46
N ARG A 26 -1.47 -14.18 -14.36
CA ARG A 26 -0.40 -13.54 -13.59
C ARG A 26 -0.36 -14.02 -12.13
N LYS A 27 -1.52 -14.25 -11.49
CA LYS A 27 -1.58 -14.77 -10.11
C LYS A 27 -1.05 -16.21 -10.03
N LEU A 28 -1.40 -17.07 -10.98
CA LEU A 28 -0.91 -18.46 -11.04
C LEU A 28 0.60 -18.51 -11.28
N VAL A 29 1.10 -17.74 -12.24
CA VAL A 29 2.54 -17.64 -12.53
C VAL A 29 3.31 -17.11 -11.32
N ILE A 30 2.74 -16.15 -10.59
CA ILE A 30 3.32 -15.63 -9.34
C ILE A 30 3.40 -16.72 -8.26
N ILE A 31 2.34 -17.51 -8.09
CA ILE A 31 2.31 -18.58 -7.08
C ILE A 31 3.31 -19.69 -7.46
N ALA A 32 3.36 -20.06 -8.74
CA ALA A 32 4.34 -21.00 -9.27
C ALA A 32 5.78 -20.51 -9.07
N LEU A 33 6.08 -19.25 -9.41
CA LEU A 33 7.41 -18.67 -9.19
C LEU A 33 7.76 -18.55 -7.71
N ASN A 34 6.80 -18.15 -6.88
CA ASN A 34 7.03 -18.10 -5.45
C ASN A 34 7.32 -19.49 -4.89
N LYS A 35 6.65 -20.55 -5.36
CA LYS A 35 6.97 -21.94 -4.94
C LYS A 35 8.38 -22.35 -5.36
N VAL A 36 8.77 -22.09 -6.61
CA VAL A 36 10.11 -22.44 -7.13
C VAL A 36 11.23 -21.66 -6.42
N LYS A 37 11.00 -20.40 -6.03
CA LYS A 37 12.05 -19.51 -5.52
C LYS A 37 12.10 -19.32 -4.00
N ARG A 38 11.14 -19.85 -3.22
CA ARG A 38 11.02 -19.60 -1.75
C ARG A 38 11.80 -20.59 -0.87
N GLY A 39 12.46 -21.60 -1.44
CA GLY A 39 13.31 -22.56 -0.71
C GLY A 39 14.80 -22.49 -1.12
N ARG A 40 15.44 -23.67 -1.26
CA ARG A 40 16.80 -23.83 -1.85
C ARG A 40 16.94 -23.37 -3.31
N GLY A 41 15.86 -22.85 -3.90
CA GLY A 41 15.77 -22.40 -5.29
C GLY A 41 16.90 -21.48 -5.77
N PRO A 42 17.40 -20.49 -5.00
CA PRO A 42 18.50 -19.65 -5.46
C PRO A 42 19.81 -20.43 -5.65
N ALA A 43 20.10 -21.41 -4.79
CA ALA A 43 21.29 -22.24 -4.90
C ALA A 43 21.15 -23.26 -6.05
N VAL A 44 19.95 -23.85 -6.19
CA VAL A 44 19.65 -24.78 -7.30
C VAL A 44 19.69 -24.07 -8.65
N VAL A 45 19.13 -22.86 -8.76
CA VAL A 45 19.17 -22.09 -10.02
C VAL A 45 20.61 -21.70 -10.37
N LYS A 46 21.44 -21.33 -9.39
CA LYS A 46 22.86 -21.02 -9.63
C LYS A 46 23.65 -22.24 -10.10
N THR A 47 23.42 -23.41 -9.50
CA THR A 47 24.10 -24.67 -9.87
C THR A 47 23.62 -25.18 -11.23
N VAL A 48 22.32 -25.11 -11.52
CA VAL A 48 21.77 -25.45 -12.85
C VAL A 48 22.26 -24.47 -13.93
N ALA A 49 22.32 -23.17 -13.64
CA ALA A 49 22.89 -22.20 -14.57
C ALA A 49 24.37 -22.46 -14.83
N ALA A 50 25.16 -22.74 -13.79
CA ALA A 50 26.58 -23.07 -13.94
C ALA A 50 26.80 -24.33 -14.77
N THR A 51 26.00 -25.38 -14.54
CA THR A 51 26.09 -26.62 -15.33
C THR A 51 25.70 -26.41 -16.79
N LEU A 52 24.66 -25.61 -17.08
CA LEU A 52 24.27 -25.27 -18.45
C LEU A 52 25.35 -24.44 -19.18
N VAL A 53 26.00 -23.50 -18.49
CA VAL A 53 27.13 -22.73 -19.05
C VAL A 53 28.31 -23.66 -19.37
N LEU A 54 28.61 -24.61 -18.49
CA LEU A 54 29.69 -25.56 -18.69
C LEU A 54 29.41 -26.53 -19.86
N MET A 55 28.15 -26.98 -19.99
CA MET A 55 27.70 -27.76 -21.15
C MET A 55 27.77 -26.96 -22.45
N LEU A 56 27.41 -25.68 -22.42
CA LEU A 56 27.52 -24.79 -23.58
C LEU A 56 29.00 -24.64 -24.00
N ALA A 57 29.90 -24.39 -23.05
CA ALA A 57 31.34 -24.27 -23.31
C ALA A 57 31.93 -25.56 -23.90
N SER A 58 31.52 -26.73 -23.39
CA SER A 58 31.90 -28.04 -23.94
C SER A 58 31.42 -28.23 -25.39
N SER A 59 30.18 -27.82 -25.69
CA SER A 59 29.64 -27.87 -27.05
C SER A 59 30.39 -26.93 -28.00
N LEU A 60 30.71 -25.71 -27.55
CA LEU A 60 31.50 -24.75 -28.34
C LEU A 60 32.92 -25.24 -28.61
N TYR A 61 33.58 -25.82 -27.61
CA TYR A 61 34.91 -26.40 -27.76
C TYR A 61 34.92 -27.50 -28.83
N THR A 62 33.90 -28.36 -28.83
CA THR A 62 33.75 -29.44 -29.82
C THR A 62 33.55 -28.89 -31.24
N ILE A 63 32.70 -27.88 -31.40
CA ILE A 63 32.49 -27.18 -32.69
C ILE A 63 33.81 -26.58 -33.18
N PHE A 64 34.53 -25.88 -32.30
CA PHE A 64 35.78 -25.23 -32.65
C PHE A 64 36.85 -26.24 -33.04
N ASN A 65 36.96 -27.35 -32.31
CA ASN A 65 37.93 -28.41 -32.59
C ASN A 65 37.64 -29.10 -33.94
N ILE A 66 36.37 -29.38 -34.25
CA ILE A 66 35.97 -29.97 -35.55
C ILE A 66 36.26 -28.98 -36.70
N ARG A 67 35.94 -27.70 -36.52
CA ARG A 67 36.23 -26.64 -37.51
C ARG A 67 37.72 -26.45 -37.73
N TYR A 68 38.51 -26.43 -36.66
CA TYR A 68 39.96 -26.31 -36.71
C TYR A 68 40.59 -27.50 -37.45
N ARG A 69 40.14 -28.73 -37.15
CA ARG A 69 40.57 -29.94 -37.84
C ARG A 69 40.17 -29.97 -39.33
N SER A 70 38.99 -29.45 -39.65
CA SER A 70 38.49 -29.32 -41.03
C SER A 70 39.31 -28.34 -41.89
N LEU A 71 40.02 -27.38 -41.29
CA LEU A 71 40.92 -26.48 -42.02
C LEU A 71 42.25 -27.15 -42.39
N GLN A 72 42.64 -28.22 -41.70
CA GLN A 72 43.92 -28.92 -41.89
C GLN A 72 43.79 -30.15 -42.80
N ALA A 73 42.61 -30.75 -42.92
CA ALA A 73 42.34 -31.90 -43.78
C ALA A 73 41.07 -31.66 -44.64
N PRO A 74 41.19 -31.39 -45.95
CA PRO A 74 40.05 -31.07 -46.84
C PRO A 74 39.09 -32.23 -47.16
N ILE A 75 39.38 -33.46 -46.71
CA ILE A 75 38.54 -34.62 -46.98
C ILE A 75 37.41 -34.64 -45.95
N LEU A 76 36.34 -33.91 -46.26
CA LEU A 76 35.15 -33.80 -45.44
C LEU A 76 34.38 -35.13 -45.43
N ASN A 77 34.41 -35.83 -44.29
CA ASN A 77 33.54 -36.98 -44.07
C ASN A 77 32.08 -36.48 -43.89
N PRO A 78 31.09 -37.05 -44.59
CA PRO A 78 29.68 -36.65 -44.46
C PRO A 78 29.16 -36.84 -43.01
N THR A 79 29.77 -37.75 -42.24
CA THR A 79 29.49 -37.98 -40.83
C THR A 79 29.87 -36.79 -39.94
N ASP A 80 30.95 -36.07 -40.27
CA ASP A 80 31.40 -34.92 -39.48
C ASP A 80 30.47 -33.71 -39.65
N GLN A 81 29.81 -33.60 -40.81
CA GLN A 81 28.81 -32.56 -41.07
C GLN A 81 27.55 -32.73 -40.21
N LEU A 82 27.09 -33.97 -39.99
CA LEU A 82 25.97 -34.27 -39.10
C LEU A 82 26.31 -33.96 -37.63
N ILE A 83 27.48 -34.41 -37.17
CA ILE A 83 27.96 -34.18 -35.78
C ILE A 83 28.10 -32.69 -35.51
N LEU A 84 28.69 -31.95 -36.44
CA LEU A 84 28.85 -30.50 -36.36
C LEU A 84 27.49 -29.78 -36.30
N SER A 85 26.55 -30.14 -37.17
CA SER A 85 25.22 -29.51 -37.21
C SER A 85 24.44 -29.75 -35.92
N TYR A 86 24.55 -30.96 -35.37
CA TYR A 86 23.95 -31.32 -34.09
C TYR A 86 24.51 -30.48 -32.93
N HIS A 87 25.84 -30.35 -32.81
CA HIS A 87 26.45 -29.55 -31.75
C HIS A 87 26.19 -28.04 -31.89
N ILE A 88 26.13 -27.52 -33.13
CA ILE A 88 25.76 -26.12 -33.40
C ILE A 88 24.33 -25.86 -32.92
N LEU A 89 23.38 -26.74 -33.26
CA LEU A 89 22.00 -26.63 -32.82
C LEU A 89 21.89 -26.75 -31.28
N GLN A 90 22.63 -27.68 -30.70
CA GLN A 90 22.64 -27.86 -29.25
C GLN A 90 23.22 -26.63 -28.52
N ALA A 91 24.29 -26.02 -29.05
CA ALA A 91 24.89 -24.81 -28.49
C ALA A 91 23.95 -23.60 -28.57
N SER A 92 23.26 -23.41 -29.70
CA SER A 92 22.29 -22.31 -29.84
C SER A 92 21.10 -22.46 -28.90
N LEU A 93 20.61 -23.69 -28.70
CA LEU A 93 19.55 -24.00 -27.73
C LEU A 93 19.98 -23.74 -26.28
N PHE A 94 21.20 -24.15 -25.89
CA PHE A 94 21.73 -23.83 -24.56
C PHE A 94 21.84 -22.32 -24.34
N GLY A 95 22.34 -21.59 -25.35
CA GLY A 95 22.43 -20.13 -25.30
C GLY A 95 21.05 -19.48 -25.13
N PHE A 96 20.05 -19.96 -25.86
CA PHE A 96 18.67 -19.49 -25.75
C PHE A 96 18.09 -19.73 -24.35
N VAL A 97 18.19 -20.94 -23.81
CA VAL A 97 17.69 -21.25 -22.45
C VAL A 97 18.40 -20.43 -21.37
N LEU A 98 19.72 -20.22 -21.50
CA LEU A 98 20.45 -19.35 -20.57
C LEU A 98 19.98 -17.90 -20.64
N PHE A 99 19.80 -17.37 -21.85
CA PHE A 99 19.28 -16.03 -22.07
C PHE A 99 17.88 -15.87 -21.45
N MET A 100 17.00 -16.83 -21.71
CA MET A 100 15.62 -16.84 -21.19
C MET A 100 15.59 -16.96 -19.67
N SER A 101 16.44 -17.80 -19.08
CA SER A 101 16.59 -17.90 -17.62
C SER A 101 16.99 -16.57 -16.97
N VAL A 102 17.93 -15.82 -17.57
CA VAL A 102 18.30 -14.47 -17.10
C VAL A 102 17.15 -13.47 -17.26
N MET A 103 16.45 -13.50 -18.40
CA MET A 103 15.28 -12.65 -18.64
C MET A 103 14.14 -12.92 -17.64
N LEU A 104 13.86 -14.19 -17.34
CA LEU A 104 12.90 -14.59 -16.32
C LEU A 104 13.32 -14.14 -14.92
N ASN A 105 14.62 -14.15 -14.61
CA ASN A 105 15.12 -13.64 -13.34
C ASN A 105 14.85 -12.12 -13.20
N ARG A 106 15.11 -11.33 -14.26
CA ARG A 106 14.78 -9.89 -14.28
C ARG A 106 13.28 -9.66 -14.18
N LEU A 107 12.47 -10.40 -14.92
CA LEU A 107 11.02 -10.28 -14.89
C LEU A 107 10.46 -10.58 -13.49
N HIS A 108 10.99 -11.58 -12.80
CA HIS A 108 10.62 -11.89 -11.42
C HIS A 108 10.89 -10.73 -10.45
N HIS A 109 12.04 -10.07 -10.60
CA HIS A 109 12.40 -8.92 -9.79
C HIS A 109 11.39 -7.77 -9.99
N TYR A 110 11.10 -7.42 -11.25
CA TYR A 110 10.09 -6.41 -11.58
C TYR A 110 8.70 -6.74 -11.02
N ILE A 111 8.27 -8.01 -11.07
CA ILE A 111 6.97 -8.42 -10.51
C ILE A 111 6.94 -8.26 -8.98
N ARG A 112 8.06 -8.53 -8.31
CA ARG A 112 8.16 -8.40 -6.86
C ARG A 112 8.14 -6.92 -6.43
N GLU A 113 8.86 -6.06 -7.14
CA GLU A 113 8.82 -4.61 -6.91
C GLU A 113 7.42 -4.03 -7.17
N PHE A 114 6.79 -4.42 -8.29
CA PHE A 114 5.44 -3.98 -8.61
C PHE A 114 4.42 -4.39 -7.52
N ARG A 115 4.62 -5.55 -6.88
CA ARG A 115 3.78 -5.97 -5.74
C ARG A 115 4.05 -5.16 -4.48
N ALA A 116 5.32 -4.88 -4.18
CA ALA A 116 5.69 -4.05 -3.03
C ALA A 116 5.07 -2.66 -3.16
N LEU A 117 5.19 -2.06 -4.36
CA LEU A 117 4.60 -0.76 -4.68
C LEU A 117 3.07 -0.79 -4.62
N ARG A 118 2.42 -1.85 -5.10
CA ARG A 118 0.96 -1.97 -4.99
C ARG A 118 0.49 -2.10 -3.54
N LYS A 119 1.24 -2.82 -2.69
CA LYS A 119 0.94 -2.93 -1.26
C LYS A 119 1.08 -1.58 -0.56
N THR A 120 2.14 -0.81 -0.84
CA THR A 120 2.32 0.52 -0.24
C THR A 120 1.23 1.50 -0.68
N VAL A 121 0.80 1.44 -1.95
CA VAL A 121 -0.33 2.23 -2.45
C VAL A 121 -1.66 1.80 -1.80
N GLU A 122 -1.91 0.50 -1.63
CA GLU A 122 -3.11 0.00 -0.96
C GLU A 122 -3.14 0.38 0.53
N THR A 123 -2.01 0.35 1.23
CA THR A 123 -1.91 0.81 2.63
C THR A 123 -2.09 2.31 2.75
N ALA A 124 -1.45 3.09 1.86
CA ALA A 124 -1.62 4.54 1.83
C ALA A 124 -3.07 4.93 1.54
N LYS A 125 -3.76 4.22 0.64
CA LYS A 125 -5.18 4.44 0.35
C LYS A 125 -6.09 4.11 1.54
N LYS A 126 -5.79 3.05 2.29
CA LYS A 126 -6.54 2.72 3.52
C LYS A 126 -6.33 3.77 4.61
N GLN A 127 -5.09 4.23 4.80
CA GLN A 127 -4.77 5.28 5.75
C GLN A 127 -5.47 6.60 5.39
N ASN A 128 -5.45 7.00 4.11
CA ASN A 128 -6.17 8.19 3.66
C ASN A 128 -7.67 8.08 3.92
N ARG A 129 -8.31 6.94 3.62
CA ARG A 129 -9.73 6.73 3.94
C ARG A 129 -10.02 6.81 5.44
N SER A 130 -9.13 6.27 6.27
CA SER A 130 -9.28 6.34 7.73
C SER A 130 -9.13 7.78 8.24
N PHE A 131 -8.21 8.55 7.68
CA PHE A 131 -7.99 9.96 8.04
C PHE A 131 -9.16 10.83 7.59
N GLU A 132 -9.68 10.61 6.38
CA GLU A 132 -10.84 11.31 5.83
C GLU A 132 -12.11 11.04 6.65
N ASN A 133 -12.36 9.79 7.03
CA ASN A 133 -13.48 9.46 7.95
C ASN A 133 -13.33 10.13 9.32
N ASN A 134 -12.13 10.14 9.90
CA ASN A 134 -11.92 10.73 11.22
C ASN A 134 -12.06 12.26 11.18
N LYS A 135 -11.61 12.89 10.09
CA LYS A 135 -11.80 14.32 9.84
C LYS A 135 -13.29 14.67 9.75
N ASN A 136 -14.07 13.87 9.01
CA ASN A 136 -15.51 14.10 8.87
C ASN A 136 -16.23 13.95 10.21
N ASN A 137 -15.89 12.95 11.01
CA ASN A 137 -16.46 12.79 12.36
C ASN A 137 -16.13 13.99 13.26
N ASN A 138 -14.86 14.41 13.29
CA ASN A 138 -14.45 15.58 14.07
C ASN A 138 -15.15 16.86 13.61
N GLU A 139 -15.38 17.05 12.31
CA GLU A 139 -16.14 18.20 11.79
C GLU A 139 -17.60 18.16 12.22
N VAL A 140 -18.22 16.98 12.31
CA VAL A 140 -19.60 16.82 12.82
C VAL A 140 -19.67 17.10 14.32
N GLU A 141 -18.76 16.53 15.12
CA GLU A 141 -18.68 16.78 16.56
C GLU A 141 -18.43 18.25 16.87
N HIS A 142 -17.53 18.90 16.14
CA HIS A 142 -17.23 20.31 16.33
C HIS A 142 -18.41 21.22 15.95
N LYS A 143 -19.23 20.83 14.97
CA LYS A 143 -20.48 21.53 14.64
C LYS A 143 -21.52 21.37 15.74
N ALA A 144 -21.72 20.14 16.23
CA ALA A 144 -22.65 19.86 17.32
C ALA A 144 -22.26 20.62 18.61
N LEU A 145 -20.98 20.57 19.01
CA LEU A 145 -20.48 21.32 20.17
C LEU A 145 -20.65 22.83 20.01
N LYS A 146 -20.49 23.36 18.79
CA LYS A 146 -20.71 24.78 18.52
C LYS A 146 -22.18 25.17 18.66
N GLU A 147 -23.10 24.34 18.16
CA GLU A 147 -24.54 24.53 18.34
C GLU A 147 -24.94 24.47 19.81
N GLU A 148 -24.40 23.52 20.58
CA GLU A 148 -24.63 23.42 22.03
C GLU A 148 -24.09 24.66 22.77
N LEU A 149 -22.92 25.18 22.37
CA LEU A 149 -22.32 26.37 22.96
C LEU A 149 -23.15 27.63 22.67
N ASP A 150 -23.67 27.78 21.45
CA ASP A 150 -24.56 28.89 21.10
C ASP A 150 -25.91 28.79 21.84
N ALA A 151 -26.45 27.58 21.98
CA ALA A 151 -27.66 27.33 22.77
C ALA A 151 -27.42 27.66 24.26
N PHE A 152 -26.31 27.21 24.84
CA PHE A 152 -25.94 27.51 26.22
C PHE A 152 -25.74 29.01 26.44
N LYS A 153 -25.03 29.69 25.53
CA LYS A 153 -24.83 31.13 25.55
C LYS A 153 -26.15 31.91 25.53
N SER A 154 -27.13 31.45 24.76
CA SER A 154 -28.47 32.07 24.76
C SER A 154 -29.20 31.89 26.10
N LYS A 155 -29.04 30.73 26.76
CA LYS A 155 -29.61 30.48 28.10
C LYS A 155 -28.93 31.33 29.17
N VAL A 156 -27.60 31.46 29.12
CA VAL A 156 -26.84 32.33 30.03
C VAL A 156 -27.33 33.77 29.92
N LYS A 157 -27.45 34.31 28.70
CA LYS A 157 -27.99 35.66 28.49
C LYS A 157 -29.40 35.82 29.07
N LYS A 158 -30.29 34.84 28.86
CA LYS A 158 -31.65 34.88 29.44
C LYS A 158 -31.61 34.92 30.98
N LEU A 159 -30.79 34.07 31.59
CA LEU A 159 -30.62 34.04 33.05
C LEU A 159 -29.98 35.31 33.59
N GLU A 160 -29.03 35.92 32.86
CA GLU A 160 -28.44 37.21 33.22
C GLU A 160 -29.52 38.30 33.26
N PHE A 161 -30.37 38.41 32.24
CA PHE A 161 -31.47 39.37 32.24
C PHE A 161 -32.47 39.12 33.38
N GLU A 162 -32.77 37.86 33.70
CA GLU A 162 -33.67 37.50 34.79
C GLU A 162 -33.08 37.86 36.17
N CYS A 163 -31.79 37.56 36.39
CA CYS A 163 -31.07 37.99 37.59
C CYS A 163 -31.03 39.52 37.74
N GLU A 164 -30.81 40.24 36.64
CA GLU A 164 -30.78 41.72 36.65
C GLU A 164 -32.16 42.30 36.96
N ALA A 165 -33.22 41.73 36.39
CA ALA A 165 -34.60 42.11 36.69
C ALA A 165 -34.98 41.85 38.16
N LEU A 166 -34.64 40.67 38.69
CA LEU A 166 -34.86 40.33 40.10
C LEU A 166 -34.06 41.24 41.03
N LYS A 167 -32.84 41.61 40.65
CA LYS A 167 -32.02 42.56 41.39
C LYS A 167 -32.68 43.94 41.46
N MET A 168 -33.11 44.49 40.32
CA MET A 168 -33.86 45.76 40.29
C MET A 168 -35.15 45.69 41.11
N GLN A 169 -35.87 44.57 41.05
CA GLN A 169 -37.08 44.37 41.86
C GLN A 169 -36.76 44.38 43.35
N SER A 170 -35.68 43.71 43.77
CA SER A 170 -35.25 43.68 45.18
C SER A 170 -34.78 45.04 45.68
N GLU A 171 -34.08 45.83 44.86
CA GLU A 171 -33.69 47.20 45.17
C GLU A 171 -34.91 48.12 45.32
N GLY A 172 -35.93 47.95 44.45
CA GLY A 172 -37.21 48.64 44.57
C GLY A 172 -37.94 48.34 45.88
N PHE A 173 -38.04 47.07 46.26
CA PHE A 173 -38.64 46.68 47.54
C PHE A 173 -37.87 47.20 48.75
N LEU A 174 -36.54 47.30 48.67
CA LEU A 174 -35.72 47.84 49.75
C LEU A 174 -35.98 49.33 49.99
N LEU A 175 -36.13 50.11 48.92
CA LEU A 175 -36.51 51.53 49.01
C LEU A 175 -37.92 51.72 49.58
N GLU A 176 -38.88 50.89 49.16
CA GLU A 176 -40.25 50.94 49.67
C GLU A 176 -40.29 50.56 51.16
N TYR A 177 -39.51 49.55 51.57
CA TYR A 177 -39.34 49.18 52.97
C TYR A 177 -38.77 50.34 53.81
N ASP A 178 -37.72 51.02 53.34
CA ASP A 178 -37.15 52.19 54.02
C ASP A 178 -38.16 53.34 54.14
N HIS A 179 -38.93 53.61 53.08
CA HIS A 179 -40.00 54.62 53.12
C HIS A 179 -41.08 54.28 54.15
N LEU A 180 -41.57 53.04 54.17
CA LEU A 180 -42.57 52.57 55.14
C LEU A 180 -42.05 52.60 56.59
N LEU A 181 -40.75 52.40 56.78
CA LEU A 181 -40.11 52.51 58.09
C LEU A 181 -40.10 53.96 58.59
N ILE A 182 -39.79 54.91 57.71
CA ILE A 182 -39.86 56.36 57.98
C ILE A 182 -41.30 56.78 58.31
N ASP A 183 -42.28 56.36 57.51
CA ASP A 183 -43.70 56.66 57.78
C ASP A 183 -44.18 56.09 59.11
N ASN A 184 -43.78 54.85 59.44
CA ASN A 184 -44.08 54.28 60.76
C ASN A 184 -43.44 55.07 61.91
N GLN A 185 -42.21 55.55 61.75
CA GLN A 185 -41.57 56.41 62.75
C GLN A 185 -42.31 57.74 62.90
N ASN A 186 -42.72 58.37 61.79
CA ASN A 186 -43.51 59.60 61.80
C ASN A 186 -44.86 59.41 62.50
N LEU A 187 -45.57 58.32 62.18
CA LEU A 187 -46.83 57.97 62.83
C LEU A 187 -46.65 57.71 64.33
N ARG A 188 -45.58 57.03 64.74
CA ARG A 188 -45.24 56.85 66.16
C ARG A 188 -44.96 58.18 66.85
N ASN A 189 -44.27 59.11 66.21
CA ASN A 189 -44.00 60.44 66.75
C ASN A 189 -45.31 61.26 66.90
N LEU A 190 -46.22 61.20 65.92
CA LEU A 190 -47.53 61.85 65.97
C LEU A 190 -48.43 61.30 67.09
N LEU A 191 -48.43 59.97 67.29
CA LEU A 191 -49.19 59.32 68.36
C LEU A 191 -48.55 59.49 69.75
N GLY A 192 -47.23 59.62 69.83
CA GLY A 192 -46.50 59.94 71.06
C GLY A 192 -46.72 61.40 71.51
N GLY A 193 -46.90 62.32 70.57
CA GLY A 193 -47.18 63.74 70.84
C GLY A 193 -48.58 64.03 71.40
N TYR A 194 -49.52 63.07 71.32
CA TYR A 194 -50.87 63.20 71.87
C TYR A 194 -50.99 62.73 73.34
N ARG A 195 -49.86 62.37 73.97
CA ARG A 195 -49.82 61.80 75.32
C ARG A 195 -48.87 62.56 76.24
N THR A 196 -49.04 63.88 76.33
CA THR A 196 -48.66 64.73 77.48
C THR A 196 -49.45 66.02 77.44
#